data_AF-A0A174AG58-F1
#
_entry.id   AF-A0A174AG58-F1
#
_cell.length_a   1.000
_cell.length_b   1.000
_cell.length_c   1.000
_cell.angle_alpha   90.00
_cell.angle_beta   90.00
_cell.angle_gamma   90.00
#
_symmetry.space_group_name_H-M   'P 1'
#
loop_
_entity.id
_entity.type
_entity.pdbx_description
1 polymer ?
#
loop_
_entity_poly.entity_id
_entity_poly.type
_entity_poly.pdbx_seq_one_letter_code
_entity_poly.pdbx_strand_id
1 'polypeptide(L)'
;MKIYEKIFERLEELNMSQIELSGRTGIATSTISDWRKKQINPQADKLVPICKALEMSITDLLCDEDDKKNKVLSRDYVGEDHILIEKNISSTIGVKRRILNFYEQMEVNKVETDLIDNTTERNISIIRDVDGNNIVLINDILFKSRRSIEWDEIEKLLRKFIGNYYEIAETAEKIYIGSDFPDEFAHSKYTKAIKGANEKAKANSVSAIGDLISIADNKMMYPDYEKKHGRKAKNGWYRYDTRFGIPVYDESGEIKRYNIFKARMLVRCDEKKNLYLYDIVQIKKETSTPLE
;
A
#
# COMPACT_ATOMS: atom_id res chain seq x y z
N MET A 1 22.35 27.54 2.82
CA MET A 1 23.24 28.48 3.51
C MET A 1 24.68 28.08 3.21
N LYS A 2 25.60 29.03 2.94
CA LYS A 2 26.99 28.65 2.60
C LYS A 2 27.71 28.08 3.84
N ILE A 3 28.69 27.21 3.62
CA ILE A 3 29.43 26.51 4.70
C ILE A 3 30.08 27.50 5.67
N TYR A 4 30.70 28.58 5.16
CA TYR A 4 31.31 29.58 6.06
C TYR A 4 30.28 30.27 6.97
N GLU A 5 29.05 30.49 6.49
CA GLU A 5 27.98 31.14 7.26
C GLU A 5 27.57 30.26 8.44
N LYS A 6 27.37 28.96 8.20
CA LYS A 6 27.07 27.95 9.24
C LYS A 6 28.15 27.89 10.33
N ILE A 7 29.41 28.02 9.93
CA ILE A 7 30.54 28.01 10.88
C ILE A 7 30.45 29.22 11.81
N PHE A 8 30.18 30.41 11.29
CA PHE A 8 30.12 31.63 12.10
C PHE A 8 28.86 31.71 12.97
N GLU A 9 27.71 31.25 12.46
CA GLU A 9 26.49 31.13 13.25
C GLU A 9 26.69 30.17 14.42
N ARG A 10 27.29 29.00 14.18
CA ARG A 10 27.59 28.03 15.24
C ARG A 10 28.60 28.55 16.26
N LEU A 11 29.55 29.38 15.85
CA LEU A 11 30.45 30.07 16.78
C LEU A 11 29.70 31.05 17.69
N GLU A 12 28.72 31.77 17.16
CA GLU A 12 27.87 32.68 17.94
C GLU A 12 27.00 31.90 18.93
N GLU A 13 26.40 30.78 18.52
CA GLU A 13 25.63 29.89 19.40
C GLU A 13 26.45 29.33 20.57
N LEU A 14 27.71 28.95 20.29
CA LEU A 14 28.62 28.39 21.28
C LEU A 14 29.35 29.47 22.10
N ASN A 15 29.11 30.76 21.83
CA ASN A 15 29.89 31.88 22.38
C ASN A 15 31.41 31.70 22.21
N MET A 16 31.84 31.09 21.11
CA MET A 16 33.23 30.73 20.84
C MET A 16 33.90 31.76 19.94
N SER A 17 35.09 32.21 20.33
CA SER A 17 35.85 33.18 19.52
C SER A 17 36.59 32.51 18.34
N GLN A 18 36.94 33.29 17.31
CA GLN A 18 37.78 32.79 16.19
C GLN A 18 39.17 32.34 16.65
N ILE A 19 39.71 32.96 17.71
CA ILE A 19 40.99 32.59 18.31
C ILE A 19 40.87 31.22 18.96
N GLU A 20 39.76 30.97 19.65
CA GLU A 20 39.48 29.67 20.27
C GLU A 20 39.28 28.57 19.21
N LEU A 21 38.52 28.85 18.14
CA LEU A 21 38.39 27.93 17.02
C LEU A 21 39.75 27.63 16.36
N SER A 22 40.60 28.64 16.21
CA SER A 22 41.97 28.47 15.71
C SER A 22 42.78 27.51 16.59
N GLY A 23 42.73 27.68 17.92
CA GLY A 23 43.40 26.80 18.87
C GLY A 23 42.89 25.35 18.83
N ARG A 24 41.57 25.15 18.67
CA ARG A 24 40.96 23.81 18.61
C ARG A 24 41.19 23.09 17.28
N THR A 25 41.30 23.82 16.17
CA THR A 25 41.41 23.24 14.82
C THR A 25 42.84 23.21 14.29
N GLY A 26 43.75 24.00 14.85
CA GLY A 26 45.09 24.23 14.31
C GLY A 26 45.11 25.12 13.06
N ILE A 27 43.97 25.70 12.68
CA ILE A 27 43.85 26.58 11.51
C ILE A 27 44.17 28.01 11.93
N ALA A 28 45.07 28.69 11.23
CA ALA A 28 45.45 30.05 11.56
C ALA A 28 44.23 31.00 11.64
N THR A 29 44.15 31.82 12.69
CA THR A 29 43.07 32.80 12.90
C THR A 29 42.88 33.73 11.70
N SER A 30 43.98 34.09 11.01
CA SER A 30 43.93 34.88 9.77
C SER A 30 43.16 34.19 8.64
N THR A 31 43.32 32.87 8.52
CA THR A 31 42.62 32.04 7.53
C THR A 31 41.13 31.94 7.85
N ILE A 32 40.78 31.79 9.14
CA ILE A 32 39.38 31.78 9.59
C ILE A 32 38.73 33.15 9.31
N SER A 33 39.42 34.25 9.62
CA SER A 33 38.93 35.61 9.34
C SER A 33 38.70 35.86 7.85
N ASP A 34 39.57 35.32 6.99
CA ASP A 34 39.46 35.41 5.54
C ASP A 34 38.19 34.76 5.00
N TRP A 35 37.71 33.65 5.58
CA TRP A 35 36.46 33.02 5.18
C TRP A 35 35.27 33.97 5.35
N ARG A 36 35.21 34.71 6.46
CA ARG A 36 34.15 35.70 6.72
C ARG A 36 34.27 36.91 5.79
N LYS A 37 35.48 37.45 5.62
CA LYS A 37 35.72 38.68 4.85
C LYS A 37 35.55 38.48 3.35
N LYS A 38 36.07 37.37 2.83
CA LYS A 38 36.08 37.05 1.39
C LYS A 38 34.89 36.18 0.98
N GLN A 39 34.05 35.78 1.93
CA GLN A 39 32.88 34.90 1.71
C GLN A 39 33.27 33.61 0.98
N ILE A 40 34.39 33.01 1.39
CA ILE A 40 34.93 31.79 0.81
C ILE A 40 34.75 30.62 1.77
N ASN A 41 34.45 29.45 1.22
CA ASN A 41 34.32 28.22 2.02
C ASN A 41 35.71 27.67 2.39
N PRO A 42 35.84 27.03 3.57
CA PRO A 42 37.03 26.25 3.90
C PRO A 42 37.28 25.14 2.87
N GLN A 43 38.54 24.76 2.72
CA GLN A 43 38.90 23.58 1.93
C GLN A 43 38.49 22.29 2.65
N ALA A 44 38.32 21.20 1.89
CA ALA A 44 37.76 19.94 2.39
C ALA A 44 38.56 19.32 3.55
N ASP A 45 39.89 19.45 3.53
CA ASP A 45 40.81 19.00 4.57
C ASP A 45 40.56 19.66 5.94
N LYS A 46 39.94 20.86 5.93
CA LYS A 46 39.67 21.66 7.13
C LYS A 46 38.31 21.35 7.75
N LEU A 47 37.41 20.67 7.04
CA LEU A 47 36.03 20.47 7.49
C LEU A 47 35.92 19.53 8.69
N VAL A 48 36.67 18.41 8.71
CA VAL A 48 36.62 17.45 9.81
C VAL A 48 37.15 18.05 11.12
N PRO A 49 38.31 18.74 11.15
CA PRO A 49 38.76 19.48 12.33
C PRO A 49 37.74 20.50 12.83
N ILE A 50 37.12 21.27 11.93
CA ILE A 50 36.09 22.26 12.28
C ILE A 50 34.87 21.58 12.91
N CYS A 51 34.37 20.49 12.33
CA CYS A 51 33.23 19.74 12.86
C CYS A 51 33.50 19.25 14.29
N LYS A 52 34.70 18.73 14.54
CA LYS A 52 35.11 18.31 15.89
C LYS A 52 35.18 19.47 16.87
N ALA A 53 35.70 20.62 16.45
CA ALA A 53 35.84 21.79 17.32
C ALA A 53 34.50 22.44 17.68
N LEU A 54 33.51 22.37 16.78
CA LEU A 54 32.18 22.96 16.92
C LEU A 54 31.10 21.97 17.41
N GLU A 55 31.49 20.74 17.75
CA GLU A 55 30.58 19.67 18.17
C GLU A 55 29.40 19.49 17.21
N MET A 56 29.68 19.52 15.91
CA MET A 56 28.66 19.39 14.87
C MET A 56 29.01 18.23 13.94
N SER A 57 27.99 17.59 13.37
CA SER A 57 28.23 16.55 12.37
C SER A 57 28.64 17.18 11.03
N ILE A 58 29.39 16.43 10.22
CA ILE A 58 29.72 16.86 8.86
C ILE A 58 28.46 17.07 8.01
N THR A 59 27.40 16.32 8.31
CA THR A 59 26.09 16.47 7.68
C THR A 59 25.41 17.78 8.08
N ASP A 60 25.48 18.20 9.34
CA ASP A 60 24.92 19.51 9.75
C ASP A 60 25.65 20.67 9.07
N LEU A 61 26.96 20.53 8.88
CA LEU A 61 27.78 21.54 8.23
C LEU A 61 27.54 21.62 6.71
N LEU A 62 27.35 20.47 6.04
CA LEU A 62 27.24 20.41 4.59
C LEU A 62 25.80 20.49 4.06
N CYS A 63 24.82 19.96 4.79
CA CYS A 63 23.44 19.86 4.31
C CYS A 63 22.63 21.11 4.66
N ASP A 64 21.89 21.66 3.70
CA ASP A 64 20.90 22.71 3.94
C ASP A 64 19.55 22.14 4.46
N GLU A 65 18.65 23.00 4.95
CA GLU A 65 17.31 22.56 5.40
C GLU A 65 16.51 21.87 4.29
N ASP A 66 16.75 22.23 3.02
CA ASP A 66 16.17 21.53 1.87
C ASP A 66 16.87 20.18 1.58
N ASP A 67 18.13 20.00 1.96
CA ASP A 67 18.81 18.68 1.88
C ASP A 67 18.36 17.74 3.00
N LYS A 68 17.88 18.27 4.14
CA LYS A 68 17.22 17.46 5.19
C LYS A 68 15.88 16.87 4.73
N LYS A 69 15.25 17.42 3.68
CA LYS A 69 14.06 16.82 3.03
C LYS A 69 14.43 15.68 2.08
N ASN A 70 15.66 15.68 1.56
CA ASN A 70 16.18 14.53 0.84
C ASN A 70 16.57 13.46 1.86
N LYS A 71 15.60 12.57 2.13
CA LYS A 71 15.80 11.34 2.90
C LYS A 71 16.89 10.52 2.20
N VAL A 72 18.16 10.76 2.54
CA VAL A 72 19.28 9.93 2.10
C VAL A 72 18.99 8.54 2.63
N LEU A 73 18.67 7.63 1.72
CA LEU A 73 18.56 6.20 2.01
C LEU A 73 19.89 5.77 2.62
N SER A 74 19.90 5.52 3.93
CA SER A 74 21.07 5.01 4.61
C SER A 74 21.45 3.66 4.01
N ARG A 75 22.76 3.39 3.99
CA ARG A 75 23.40 2.19 3.43
C ARG A 75 23.07 0.90 4.20
N ASP A 76 22.07 0.92 5.08
CA ASP A 76 21.65 -0.22 5.92
C ASP A 76 20.52 -1.05 5.29
N TYR A 77 20.02 -0.69 4.09
CA TYR A 77 19.07 -1.50 3.32
C TYR A 77 19.75 -2.66 2.56
N VAL A 78 20.70 -3.35 3.20
CA VAL A 78 21.44 -4.46 2.59
C VAL A 78 20.64 -5.75 2.80
N GLY A 79 19.73 -6.03 1.88
CA GLY A 79 19.03 -7.30 1.81
C GLY A 79 18.19 -7.40 0.54
N GLU A 80 16.90 -7.13 0.66
CA GLU A 80 15.93 -7.36 -0.42
C GLU A 80 15.93 -6.25 -1.48
N ASP A 81 16.16 -5.00 -1.08
CA ASP A 81 16.12 -3.84 -1.99
C ASP A 81 17.27 -3.85 -3.00
N HIS A 82 18.46 -4.31 -2.59
CA HIS A 82 19.61 -4.43 -3.50
C HIS A 82 19.36 -5.48 -4.60
N ILE A 83 18.73 -6.59 -4.23
CA ILE A 83 18.31 -7.65 -5.17
C ILE A 83 17.24 -7.11 -6.12
N LEU A 84 16.30 -6.31 -5.62
CA LEU A 84 15.25 -5.70 -6.44
C LEU A 84 15.84 -4.69 -7.43
N ILE A 85 16.80 -3.87 -7.00
CA ILE A 85 17.51 -2.89 -7.83
C ILE A 85 18.31 -3.61 -8.93
N GLU A 86 19.10 -4.63 -8.59
CA GLU A 86 19.88 -5.39 -9.57
C GLU A 86 19.00 -6.15 -10.57
N LYS A 87 17.91 -6.78 -10.10
CA LYS A 87 16.93 -7.43 -10.97
C LYS A 87 16.23 -6.42 -11.88
N ASN A 88 15.90 -5.24 -11.39
CA ASN A 88 15.32 -4.17 -12.21
C ASN A 88 16.31 -3.71 -13.28
N ILE A 89 17.58 -3.44 -12.91
CA ILE A 89 18.64 -3.02 -13.84
C ILE A 89 18.86 -4.06 -14.95
N SER A 90 18.85 -5.35 -14.61
CA SER A 90 19.00 -6.45 -15.58
C SER A 90 17.72 -6.80 -16.36
N SER A 91 16.57 -6.24 -16.00
CA SER A 91 15.29 -6.54 -16.64
C SER A 91 15.08 -5.81 -17.98
N THR A 92 14.08 -6.26 -18.74
CA THR A 92 13.70 -5.63 -20.02
C THR A 92 13.12 -4.23 -19.81
N ILE A 93 13.20 -3.38 -20.84
CA ILE A 93 12.64 -2.02 -20.84
C ILE A 93 11.15 -1.99 -20.45
N GLY A 94 10.37 -3.02 -20.82
CA GLY A 94 8.96 -3.12 -20.46
C GLY A 94 8.73 -3.42 -18.97
N VAL A 95 9.64 -4.11 -18.30
CA VAL A 95 9.60 -4.33 -16.84
C VAL A 95 10.04 -3.07 -16.10
N LYS A 96 11.14 -2.46 -16.54
CA LYS A 96 11.61 -1.17 -16.01
C LYS A 96 10.53 -0.10 -16.04
N ARG A 97 9.83 0.04 -17.18
CA ARG A 97 8.74 1.01 -17.34
C ARG A 97 7.55 0.71 -16.43
N ARG A 98 7.23 -0.56 -16.18
CA ARG A 98 6.15 -0.94 -15.26
C ARG A 98 6.50 -0.65 -13.80
N ILE A 99 7.74 -0.94 -13.40
CA ILE A 99 8.25 -0.60 -12.06
C ILE A 99 8.25 0.93 -11.88
N LEU A 100 8.70 1.69 -12.89
CA LEU A 100 8.69 3.14 -12.85
C LEU A 100 7.28 3.70 -12.74
N ASN A 101 6.34 3.22 -13.58
CA ASN A 101 4.94 3.62 -13.52
C ASN A 101 4.29 3.27 -12.18
N PHE A 102 4.66 2.14 -11.56
CA PHE A 102 4.19 1.76 -10.24
C PHE A 102 4.66 2.76 -9.18
N TYR A 103 5.94 3.14 -9.18
CA TYR A 103 6.45 4.17 -8.26
C TYR A 103 5.84 5.56 -8.52
N GLU A 104 5.69 5.96 -9.77
CA GLU A 104 5.03 7.22 -10.14
C GLU A 104 3.56 7.23 -9.69
N GLN A 105 2.84 6.10 -9.82
CA GLN A 105 1.48 5.96 -9.30
C GLN A 105 1.45 5.96 -7.77
N MET A 106 2.47 5.43 -7.08
CA MET A 106 2.57 5.53 -5.62
C MET A 106 2.83 6.98 -5.16
N GLU A 107 3.60 7.78 -5.91
CA GLU A 107 3.81 9.20 -5.60
C GLU A 107 2.58 10.06 -5.88
N VAL A 108 1.86 9.79 -6.98
CA VAL A 108 0.58 10.44 -7.28
C VAL A 108 -0.48 10.03 -6.26
N ASN A 109 -0.53 8.74 -5.91
CA ASN A 109 -1.43 8.25 -4.89
C ASN A 109 -1.09 8.86 -3.54
N LYS A 110 0.18 9.10 -3.15
CA LYS A 110 0.52 9.78 -1.88
C LYS A 110 -0.25 11.08 -1.65
N VAL A 111 -0.41 11.91 -2.68
CA VAL A 111 -1.13 13.20 -2.59
C VAL A 111 -2.66 12.99 -2.47
N GLU A 112 -3.22 11.95 -3.08
CA GLU A 112 -4.64 11.58 -2.93
C GLU A 112 -4.91 10.75 -1.65
N THR A 113 -3.97 9.91 -1.21
CA THR A 113 -4.05 9.15 0.05
C THR A 113 -3.87 10.05 1.26
N ASP A 114 -3.07 11.13 1.22
CA ASP A 114 -3.00 12.06 2.35
C ASP A 114 -4.33 12.82 2.58
N LEU A 115 -5.18 12.92 1.55
CA LEU A 115 -6.54 13.46 1.65
C LEU A 115 -7.58 12.41 2.07
N ILE A 116 -7.28 11.11 1.93
CA ILE A 116 -8.17 9.98 2.26
C ILE A 116 -7.77 9.29 3.59
N ASP A 117 -6.50 9.34 4.00
CA ASP A 117 -5.93 8.66 5.17
C ASP A 117 -6.15 9.42 6.49
N ASN A 118 -6.77 10.61 6.46
CA ASN A 118 -7.22 11.29 7.67
C ASN A 118 -8.61 10.83 8.17
N THR A 119 -9.16 9.75 7.60
CA THR A 119 -10.32 9.06 8.18
C THR A 119 -10.17 7.53 8.07
N THR A 120 -10.06 6.88 9.24
CA THR A 120 -10.07 5.42 9.52
C THR A 120 -8.74 4.68 9.37
N GLU A 121 -8.17 4.28 10.52
CA GLU A 121 -7.37 3.06 10.65
C GLU A 121 -8.08 1.93 9.87
N ARG A 122 -7.52 1.49 8.74
CA ARG A 122 -8.16 0.45 7.92
C ARG A 122 -8.25 -0.84 8.76
N ASN A 123 -9.45 -1.23 9.16
CA ASN A 123 -9.76 -2.49 9.87
C ASN A 123 -9.60 -3.74 8.96
N ILE A 124 -8.69 -3.69 7.99
CA ILE A 124 -8.43 -4.73 7.00
C ILE A 124 -6.92 -4.94 6.92
N SER A 125 -6.48 -6.19 6.99
CA SER A 125 -5.06 -6.55 6.81
C SER A 125 -4.92 -7.69 5.79
N ILE A 126 -3.82 -7.70 5.05
CA ILE A 126 -3.49 -8.79 4.12
C ILE A 126 -2.35 -9.60 4.73
N ILE A 127 -2.61 -10.87 5.00
CA ILE A 127 -1.61 -11.84 5.51
C ILE A 127 -1.29 -12.89 4.46
N ARG A 128 -0.28 -13.72 4.71
CA ARG A 128 0.04 -14.90 3.89
C ARG A 128 -0.09 -16.16 4.72
N ASP A 129 -0.59 -17.23 4.12
CA ASP A 129 -0.53 -18.56 4.72
C ASP A 129 0.86 -19.20 4.56
N VAL A 130 0.99 -20.43 5.06
CA VAL A 130 2.23 -21.21 5.01
C VAL A 130 2.70 -21.53 3.59
N ASP A 131 1.78 -21.51 2.62
CA ASP A 131 2.04 -21.78 1.21
C ASP A 131 2.31 -20.48 0.43
N GLY A 132 2.28 -19.32 1.10
CA GLY A 132 2.51 -18.01 0.52
C GLY A 132 1.28 -17.36 -0.12
N ASN A 133 0.10 -17.96 0.00
CA ASN A 133 -1.14 -17.42 -0.56
C ASN A 133 -1.65 -16.26 0.30
N ASN A 134 -2.05 -15.16 -0.34
CA ASN A 134 -2.59 -14.00 0.37
C ASN A 134 -4.02 -14.26 0.89
N ILE A 135 -4.32 -13.73 2.08
CA ILE A 135 -5.64 -13.78 2.73
C ILE A 135 -5.95 -12.38 3.27
N VAL A 136 -7.13 -11.85 2.92
CA VAL A 136 -7.65 -10.59 3.47
C VAL A 136 -8.36 -10.85 4.80
N LEU A 137 -7.90 -10.27 5.90
CA LEU A 137 -8.58 -10.30 7.20
C LEU A 137 -9.44 -9.06 7.38
N ILE A 138 -10.74 -9.25 7.60
CA ILE A 138 -11.70 -8.18 7.89
C ILE A 138 -11.88 -8.09 9.41
N ASN A 139 -11.14 -7.22 10.07
CA ASN A 139 -11.03 -7.16 11.53
C ASN A 139 -12.29 -6.58 12.20
N ASP A 140 -12.98 -5.66 11.52
CA ASP A 140 -14.26 -5.12 11.98
C ASP A 140 -15.38 -5.42 10.97
N ILE A 141 -16.21 -6.38 11.34
CA ILE A 141 -17.32 -6.84 10.48
C ILE A 141 -18.58 -6.02 10.75
N LEU A 142 -19.26 -5.58 9.70
CA LEU A 142 -20.50 -4.80 9.80
C LEU A 142 -21.66 -5.65 10.35
N PHE A 143 -21.73 -6.91 9.93
CA PHE A 143 -22.81 -7.82 10.26
C PHE A 143 -22.35 -8.82 11.31
N LYS A 144 -22.37 -8.42 12.60
CA LYS A 144 -21.93 -9.24 13.75
C LYS A 144 -22.98 -10.25 14.23
N SER A 145 -24.26 -9.87 14.19
CA SER A 145 -25.36 -10.62 14.83
C SER A 145 -25.81 -11.87 14.04
N ARG A 146 -26.67 -12.70 14.66
CA ARG A 146 -27.38 -13.83 14.02
C ARG A 146 -28.68 -13.41 13.31
N ARG A 147 -28.97 -12.10 13.24
CA ARG A 147 -30.17 -11.60 12.55
C ARG A 147 -30.08 -11.85 11.04
N SER A 148 -31.23 -11.79 10.37
CA SER A 148 -31.29 -11.79 8.91
C SER A 148 -30.44 -10.66 8.34
N ILE A 149 -29.86 -10.91 7.18
CA ILE A 149 -29.08 -9.92 6.45
C ILE A 149 -30.04 -9.18 5.52
N GLU A 150 -30.14 -7.87 5.70
CA GLU A 150 -30.90 -6.98 4.82
C GLU A 150 -30.08 -6.70 3.56
N TRP A 151 -30.27 -7.53 2.55
CA TRP A 151 -29.50 -7.47 1.30
C TRP A 151 -29.66 -6.16 0.53
N ASP A 152 -30.82 -5.52 0.64
CA ASP A 152 -31.08 -4.20 0.03
C ASP A 152 -30.16 -3.11 0.63
N GLU A 153 -29.82 -3.21 1.92
CA GLU A 153 -28.87 -2.28 2.56
C GLU A 153 -27.45 -2.52 2.05
N ILE A 154 -27.08 -3.79 1.82
CA ILE A 154 -25.78 -4.14 1.22
C ILE A 154 -25.69 -3.61 -0.21
N GLU A 155 -26.75 -3.75 -1.01
CA GLU A 155 -26.81 -3.20 -2.35
C GLU A 155 -26.58 -1.67 -2.34
N LYS A 156 -27.24 -0.95 -1.43
CA LYS A 156 -27.02 0.50 -1.25
C LYS A 156 -25.59 0.84 -0.88
N LEU A 157 -24.94 0.05 0.00
CA LEU A 157 -23.53 0.24 0.33
C LEU A 157 -22.65 0.03 -0.90
N LEU A 158 -22.93 -1.01 -1.69
CA LEU A 158 -22.17 -1.37 -2.88
C LEU A 158 -22.26 -0.32 -4.00
N ARG A 159 -23.38 0.39 -4.09
CA ARG A 159 -23.56 1.47 -5.07
C ARG A 159 -22.51 2.59 -4.94
N LYS A 160 -21.93 2.79 -3.76
CA LYS A 160 -20.86 3.78 -3.53
C LYS A 160 -19.56 3.45 -4.26
N PHE A 161 -19.36 2.19 -4.65
CA PHE A 161 -18.17 1.75 -5.37
C PHE A 161 -18.32 1.82 -6.90
N ILE A 162 -19.52 2.11 -7.42
CA ILE A 162 -19.76 2.15 -8.87
C ILE A 162 -18.84 3.19 -9.52
N GLY A 163 -18.16 2.79 -10.59
CA GLY A 163 -17.22 3.63 -11.32
C GLY A 163 -15.78 3.52 -10.83
N ASN A 164 -15.56 2.99 -9.62
CA ASN A 164 -14.22 2.69 -9.13
C ASN A 164 -13.63 1.49 -9.88
N TYR A 165 -12.31 1.36 -9.81
CA TYR A 165 -11.60 0.15 -10.19
C TYR A 165 -10.54 -0.18 -9.16
N TYR A 166 -10.17 -1.46 -9.13
CA TYR A 166 -9.10 -1.97 -8.31
C TYR A 166 -8.18 -2.81 -9.17
N GLU A 167 -6.91 -2.87 -8.80
CA GLU A 167 -5.89 -3.55 -9.57
C GLU A 167 -5.44 -4.82 -8.86
N ILE A 168 -5.37 -5.93 -9.59
CA ILE A 168 -4.77 -7.16 -9.10
C ILE A 168 -3.26 -6.94 -8.98
N ALA A 169 -2.73 -7.07 -7.77
CA ALA A 169 -1.34 -6.71 -7.47
C ALA A 169 -0.31 -7.50 -8.29
N GLU A 170 -0.61 -8.78 -8.60
CA GLU A 170 0.31 -9.65 -9.34
C GLU A 170 0.28 -9.40 -10.86
N THR A 171 -0.89 -9.12 -11.43
CA THR A 171 -1.08 -9.08 -12.89
C THR A 171 -1.25 -7.66 -13.46
N ALA A 172 -1.43 -6.67 -12.59
CA ALA A 172 -1.80 -5.30 -12.95
C ALA A 172 -3.13 -5.20 -13.72
N GLU A 173 -4.00 -6.22 -13.61
CA GLU A 173 -5.31 -6.22 -14.25
C GLU A 173 -6.27 -5.31 -13.49
N LYS A 174 -6.86 -4.35 -14.19
CA LYS A 174 -7.86 -3.44 -13.64
C LYS A 174 -9.24 -4.08 -13.70
N ILE A 175 -9.84 -4.29 -12.53
CA ILE A 175 -11.21 -4.76 -12.38
C ILE A 175 -12.09 -3.58 -11.95
N TYR A 176 -13.02 -3.21 -12.83
CA TYR A 176 -13.96 -2.12 -12.62
C TYR A 176 -15.21 -2.59 -11.87
N ILE A 177 -15.81 -1.68 -11.09
CA ILE A 177 -17.11 -1.91 -10.46
C ILE A 177 -18.20 -1.30 -11.34
N GLY A 178 -18.94 -2.19 -12.01
CA GLY A 178 -20.07 -1.80 -12.86
C GLY A 178 -21.34 -1.51 -12.06
N SER A 179 -22.31 -0.86 -12.70
CA SER A 179 -23.63 -0.58 -12.09
C SER A 179 -24.46 -1.83 -11.85
N ASP A 180 -24.10 -2.95 -12.48
CA ASP A 180 -24.71 -4.27 -12.33
C ASP A 180 -24.22 -5.03 -11.09
N PHE A 181 -22.99 -4.74 -10.60
CA PHE A 181 -22.40 -5.47 -9.48
C PHE A 181 -23.22 -5.45 -8.19
N PRO A 182 -23.77 -4.31 -7.72
CA PRO A 182 -24.52 -4.30 -6.47
C PRO A 182 -25.73 -5.24 -6.47
N ASP A 183 -26.52 -5.20 -7.54
CA ASP A 183 -27.72 -6.02 -7.72
C ASP A 183 -27.36 -7.50 -7.80
N GLU A 184 -26.36 -7.86 -8.59
CA GLU A 184 -25.90 -9.24 -8.72
C GLU A 184 -25.34 -9.77 -7.40
N PHE A 185 -24.55 -8.97 -6.69
CA PHE A 185 -24.01 -9.36 -5.40
C PHE A 185 -25.12 -9.64 -4.38
N ALA A 186 -26.13 -8.77 -4.30
CA ALA A 186 -27.20 -8.85 -3.29
C ALA A 186 -28.34 -9.81 -3.65
N HIS A 187 -28.63 -10.00 -4.94
CA HIS A 187 -29.87 -10.64 -5.39
C HIS A 187 -29.69 -11.79 -6.39
N SER A 188 -28.46 -12.22 -6.66
CA SER A 188 -28.22 -13.39 -7.52
C SER A 188 -28.85 -14.67 -6.98
N LYS A 189 -29.06 -15.65 -7.87
CA LYS A 189 -29.51 -17.01 -7.48
C LYS A 189 -28.59 -17.63 -6.43
N TYR A 190 -27.28 -17.34 -6.52
CA TYR A 190 -26.32 -17.80 -5.53
C TYR A 190 -26.57 -17.14 -4.17
N THR A 191 -26.71 -15.81 -4.12
CA THR A 191 -26.95 -15.08 -2.86
C THR A 191 -28.25 -15.51 -2.16
N LYS A 192 -29.31 -15.78 -2.92
CA LYS A 192 -30.58 -16.28 -2.36
C LYS A 192 -30.46 -17.68 -1.75
N ALA A 193 -29.55 -18.51 -2.26
CA ALA A 193 -29.37 -19.90 -1.85
C ALA A 193 -28.38 -20.09 -0.69
N ILE A 194 -27.43 -19.18 -0.47
CA ILE A 194 -26.47 -19.29 0.64
C ILE A 194 -27.13 -19.03 1.99
N LYS A 195 -26.66 -19.74 3.02
CA LYS A 195 -27.17 -19.63 4.39
C LYS A 195 -26.04 -19.71 5.42
N GLY A 196 -26.32 -19.21 6.61
CA GLY A 196 -25.46 -19.39 7.79
C GLY A 196 -24.12 -18.68 7.67
N ALA A 197 -23.02 -19.40 7.96
CA ALA A 197 -21.68 -18.79 7.99
C ALA A 197 -21.24 -18.21 6.63
N ASN A 198 -21.62 -18.85 5.52
CA ASN A 198 -21.27 -18.37 4.18
C ASN A 198 -22.08 -17.12 3.78
N GLU A 199 -23.35 -17.04 4.20
CA GLU A 199 -24.21 -15.86 4.01
C GLU A 199 -23.63 -14.65 4.74
N LYS A 200 -23.24 -14.86 6.00
CA LYS A 200 -22.55 -13.85 6.82
C LYS A 200 -21.20 -13.44 6.23
N ALA A 201 -20.43 -14.39 5.71
CA ALA A 201 -19.15 -14.12 5.06
C ALA A 201 -19.32 -13.28 3.79
N LYS A 202 -20.30 -13.62 2.94
CA LYS A 202 -20.62 -12.81 1.77
C LYS A 202 -21.00 -11.39 2.18
N ALA A 203 -21.93 -11.23 3.12
CA ALA A 203 -22.36 -9.90 3.53
C ALA A 203 -21.21 -9.01 4.05
N ASN A 204 -20.29 -9.58 4.82
CA ASN A 204 -19.16 -8.84 5.36
C ASN A 204 -18.03 -8.61 4.35
N SER A 205 -17.99 -9.32 3.22
CA SER A 205 -16.98 -9.07 2.19
C SER A 205 -17.15 -7.69 1.52
N VAL A 206 -18.30 -7.03 1.70
CA VAL A 206 -18.60 -5.68 1.19
C VAL A 206 -17.58 -4.63 1.65
N SER A 207 -17.00 -4.78 2.85
CA SER A 207 -16.03 -3.82 3.38
C SER A 207 -14.66 -3.94 2.72
N ALA A 208 -14.38 -5.05 2.03
CA ALA A 208 -13.05 -5.39 1.55
C ALA A 208 -13.00 -5.68 0.03
N ILE A 209 -13.96 -5.17 -0.76
CA ILE A 209 -14.03 -5.45 -2.20
C ILE A 209 -12.71 -5.14 -2.91
N GLY A 210 -12.08 -4.00 -2.60
CA GLY A 210 -10.81 -3.61 -3.21
C GLY A 210 -9.67 -4.56 -2.85
N ASP A 211 -9.55 -4.91 -1.56
CA ASP A 211 -8.51 -5.83 -1.07
C ASP A 211 -8.71 -7.26 -1.60
N LEU A 212 -9.96 -7.70 -1.75
CA LEU A 212 -10.28 -9.00 -2.36
C LEU A 212 -9.89 -9.07 -3.83
N ILE A 213 -10.08 -7.97 -4.57
CA ILE A 213 -9.62 -7.85 -5.95
C ILE A 213 -8.08 -7.83 -5.99
N SER A 214 -7.43 -7.09 -5.09
CA SER A 214 -5.97 -6.92 -5.15
C SER A 214 -5.20 -8.22 -4.98
N ILE A 215 -5.75 -9.17 -4.21
CA ILE A 215 -5.17 -10.51 -4.01
C ILE A 215 -5.72 -11.59 -4.96
N ALA A 216 -6.59 -11.22 -5.90
CA ALA A 216 -7.27 -12.19 -6.74
C ALA A 216 -6.29 -12.92 -7.67
N ASP A 217 -6.41 -14.24 -7.75
CA ASP A 217 -5.46 -15.10 -8.47
C ASP A 217 -6.18 -16.14 -9.35
N ASN A 218 -5.40 -17.08 -9.91
CA ASN A 218 -5.93 -18.26 -10.62
C ASN A 218 -6.96 -17.92 -11.70
N LYS A 219 -6.65 -16.94 -12.56
CA LYS A 219 -7.52 -16.53 -13.67
C LYS A 219 -7.86 -17.70 -14.57
N MET A 220 -9.15 -18.04 -14.64
CA MET A 220 -9.68 -19.07 -15.53
C MET A 220 -10.70 -18.47 -16.50
N MET A 221 -10.55 -18.77 -17.79
CA MET A 221 -11.57 -18.44 -18.79
C MET A 221 -12.69 -19.47 -18.72
N TYR A 222 -13.94 -19.00 -18.68
CA TYR A 222 -15.11 -19.86 -18.74
C TYR A 222 -15.97 -19.50 -19.95
N PRO A 223 -16.28 -20.44 -20.85
CA PRO A 223 -17.24 -20.20 -21.92
C PRO A 223 -18.63 -19.96 -21.31
N ASP A 224 -19.42 -19.12 -21.97
CA ASP A 224 -20.71 -18.62 -21.49
C ASP A 224 -21.76 -19.75 -21.43
N TYR A 225 -21.79 -20.48 -20.31
CA TYR A 225 -22.85 -21.44 -20.01
C TYR A 225 -24.06 -20.67 -19.48
N GLU A 226 -24.90 -20.18 -20.39
CA GLU A 226 -26.37 -20.07 -20.25
C GLU A 226 -27.05 -19.09 -21.23
N LYS A 227 -26.38 -18.50 -22.23
CA LYS A 227 -27.02 -17.57 -23.22
C LYS A 227 -27.88 -16.45 -22.59
N LYS A 228 -27.74 -16.16 -21.29
CA LYS A 228 -28.67 -15.29 -20.54
C LYS A 228 -28.36 -13.81 -20.72
N HIS A 229 -27.17 -13.44 -21.19
CA HIS A 229 -26.74 -12.05 -21.23
C HIS A 229 -25.99 -11.76 -22.54
N GLY A 230 -26.67 -11.13 -23.50
CA GLY A 230 -26.18 -10.84 -24.86
C GLY A 230 -24.92 -9.95 -24.94
N ARG A 231 -25.02 -8.73 -25.47
CA ARG A 231 -23.88 -7.86 -25.85
C ARG A 231 -22.91 -7.45 -24.71
N LYS A 232 -23.15 -7.84 -23.44
CA LYS A 232 -22.40 -7.32 -22.27
C LYS A 232 -21.14 -8.11 -21.91
N ALA A 233 -20.99 -9.34 -22.41
CA ALA A 233 -19.82 -10.20 -22.18
C ALA A 233 -19.26 -10.76 -23.49
N LYS A 234 -19.13 -9.92 -24.52
CA LYS A 234 -18.70 -10.35 -25.88
C LYS A 234 -17.34 -11.06 -25.89
N ASN A 235 -16.46 -10.74 -24.94
CA ASN A 235 -15.12 -11.31 -24.81
C ASN A 235 -15.03 -12.40 -23.71
N GLY A 236 -16.18 -12.92 -23.27
CA GLY A 236 -16.27 -14.04 -22.33
C GLY A 236 -16.26 -13.64 -20.85
N TRP A 237 -16.25 -14.69 -20.02
CA TRP A 237 -16.25 -14.60 -18.56
C TRP A 237 -14.94 -15.12 -18.01
N TYR A 238 -14.45 -14.44 -16.97
CA TYR A 238 -13.29 -14.84 -16.20
C TYR A 238 -13.71 -15.16 -14.78
N ARG A 239 -12.97 -16.08 -14.18
CA ARG A 239 -13.06 -16.43 -12.78
C ARG A 239 -11.72 -16.19 -12.15
N TYR A 240 -11.74 -15.54 -11.00
CA TYR A 240 -10.57 -15.40 -10.13
C TYR A 240 -10.91 -16.02 -8.78
N ASP A 241 -9.94 -16.68 -8.16
CA ASP A 241 -10.08 -17.13 -6.79
C ASP A 241 -9.60 -15.99 -5.85
N THR A 242 -10.20 -15.90 -4.66
CA THR A 242 -9.82 -14.95 -3.61
C THR A 242 -10.10 -15.58 -2.24
N ARG A 243 -9.45 -15.08 -1.19
CA ARG A 243 -9.54 -15.64 0.17
C ARG A 243 -9.64 -14.57 1.23
N PHE A 244 -10.50 -14.79 2.22
CA PHE A 244 -10.67 -13.84 3.30
C PHE A 244 -11.06 -14.47 4.62
N GLY A 245 -10.68 -13.82 5.71
CA GLY A 245 -11.02 -14.18 7.08
C GLY A 245 -11.99 -13.19 7.70
N ILE A 246 -12.98 -13.70 8.42
CA ILE A 246 -13.83 -12.89 9.32
C ILE A 246 -13.68 -13.37 10.77
N PRO A 247 -13.64 -12.47 11.76
CA PRO A 247 -13.54 -12.81 13.16
C PRO A 247 -14.81 -13.48 13.66
N VAL A 248 -14.60 -14.39 14.60
CA VAL A 248 -15.63 -15.00 15.44
C VAL A 248 -15.41 -14.48 16.85
N TYR A 249 -16.41 -13.76 17.37
CA TYR A 249 -16.37 -13.25 18.73
C TYR A 249 -16.94 -14.26 19.72
N ASP A 250 -16.42 -14.25 20.94
CA ASP A 250 -17.01 -14.96 22.07
C ASP A 250 -18.15 -14.16 22.73
N GLU A 251 -18.63 -14.62 23.88
CA GLU A 251 -19.71 -13.98 24.64
C GLU A 251 -19.28 -12.65 25.28
N SER A 252 -17.98 -12.48 25.52
CA SER A 252 -17.37 -11.26 26.06
C SER A 252 -17.14 -10.19 24.98
N GLY A 253 -17.30 -10.56 23.70
CA GLY A 253 -17.03 -9.69 22.56
C GLY A 253 -15.57 -9.69 22.11
N GLU A 254 -14.74 -10.59 22.64
CA GLU A 254 -13.34 -10.75 22.23
C GLU A 254 -13.22 -11.69 21.03
N ILE A 255 -12.20 -11.47 20.19
CA ILE A 255 -11.96 -12.31 19.01
C ILE A 255 -11.45 -13.68 19.47
N LYS A 256 -12.27 -14.70 19.29
CA LYS A 256 -11.92 -16.10 19.58
C LYS A 256 -11.06 -16.74 18.49
N ARG A 257 -11.36 -16.44 17.22
CA ARG A 257 -10.66 -16.95 16.04
C ARG A 257 -11.08 -16.23 14.77
N TYR A 258 -10.38 -16.47 13.67
CA TYR A 258 -10.85 -16.16 12.32
C TYR A 258 -11.41 -17.42 11.63
N ASN A 259 -12.55 -17.28 10.95
CA ASN A 259 -12.98 -18.27 9.98
C ASN A 259 -12.48 -17.81 8.60
N ILE A 260 -11.66 -18.62 7.94
CA ILE A 260 -11.17 -18.35 6.59
C ILE A 260 -12.16 -18.90 5.56
N PHE A 261 -12.35 -18.18 4.47
CA PHE A 261 -13.23 -18.52 3.37
C PHE A 261 -12.48 -18.39 2.05
N LYS A 262 -12.66 -19.38 1.18
CA LYS A 262 -12.33 -19.27 -0.23
C LYS A 262 -13.56 -18.80 -0.98
N ALA A 263 -13.38 -17.88 -1.92
CA ALA A 263 -14.42 -17.36 -2.79
C ALA A 263 -13.96 -17.28 -4.23
N ARG A 264 -14.93 -17.12 -5.13
CA ARG A 264 -14.68 -16.97 -6.56
C ARG A 264 -15.33 -15.71 -7.07
N MET A 265 -14.54 -14.86 -7.70
CA MET A 265 -15.00 -13.64 -8.35
C MET A 265 -15.42 -13.97 -9.78
N LEU A 266 -16.65 -13.61 -10.16
CA LEU A 266 -17.10 -13.62 -11.54
C LEU A 266 -16.80 -12.27 -12.16
N VAL A 267 -16.05 -12.28 -13.25
CA VAL A 267 -15.61 -11.06 -13.93
C VAL A 267 -16.05 -11.15 -15.39
N ARG A 268 -16.85 -10.19 -15.85
CA ARG A 268 -17.24 -10.08 -17.26
C ARG A 268 -16.26 -9.21 -18.03
N CYS A 269 -16.05 -9.52 -19.30
CA CYS A 269 -15.20 -8.74 -20.18
C CYS A 269 -16.02 -8.08 -21.29
N ASP A 270 -15.99 -6.74 -21.31
CA ASP A 270 -16.71 -5.96 -22.30
C ASP A 270 -16.04 -5.98 -23.68
N GLU A 271 -16.65 -5.31 -24.67
CA GLU A 271 -16.14 -5.24 -26.04
C GLU A 271 -14.77 -4.56 -26.16
N LYS A 272 -14.48 -3.63 -25.25
CA LYS A 272 -13.22 -2.86 -25.17
C LYS A 272 -12.14 -3.59 -24.37
N LYS A 273 -12.41 -4.83 -23.93
CA LYS A 273 -11.55 -5.66 -23.08
C LYS A 273 -11.39 -5.14 -21.65
N ASN A 274 -12.30 -4.30 -21.18
CA ASN A 274 -12.36 -3.92 -19.76
C ASN A 274 -13.00 -5.04 -18.95
N LEU A 275 -12.44 -5.30 -17.78
CA LEU A 275 -12.90 -6.32 -16.85
C LEU A 275 -13.80 -5.70 -15.80
N TYR A 276 -14.97 -6.27 -15.56
CA TYR A 276 -15.92 -5.80 -14.56
C TYR A 276 -16.25 -6.89 -13.58
N LEU A 277 -16.13 -6.61 -12.28
CA LEU A 277 -16.62 -7.51 -11.25
C LEU A 277 -18.15 -7.61 -11.39
N TYR A 278 -18.63 -8.85 -11.45
CA TYR A 278 -20.05 -9.15 -11.65
C TYR A 278 -20.68 -9.73 -10.40
N ASP A 279 -20.04 -10.71 -9.75
CA ASP A 279 -20.51 -11.27 -8.47
C ASP A 279 -19.32 -11.91 -7.72
N ILE A 280 -19.47 -12.12 -6.41
CA ILE A 280 -18.59 -12.95 -5.58
C ILE A 280 -19.41 -14.18 -5.16
N VAL A 281 -19.03 -15.32 -5.70
CA VAL A 281 -19.75 -16.59 -5.60
C VAL A 281 -18.88 -17.70 -5.02
N GLN A 282 -19.48 -18.88 -4.82
CA GLN A 282 -18.78 -20.08 -4.36
C GLN A 282 -17.97 -19.88 -3.07
N ILE A 283 -18.42 -18.95 -2.21
CA ILE A 283 -17.90 -18.72 -0.86
C ILE A 283 -18.08 -20.00 -0.05
N LYS A 284 -16.96 -20.56 0.40
CA LYS A 284 -16.88 -21.76 1.22
C LYS A 284 -15.89 -21.54 2.34
N LYS A 285 -16.34 -21.80 3.57
CA LYS A 285 -15.45 -21.82 4.72
C LYS A 285 -14.37 -22.89 4.53
N GLU A 286 -13.11 -22.51 4.70
CA GLU A 286 -12.01 -23.45 4.84
C GLU A 286 -12.16 -24.11 6.20
N THR A 287 -12.43 -25.42 6.19
CA THR A 287 -12.44 -26.21 7.41
C THR A 287 -11.00 -26.28 7.89
N SER A 288 -10.65 -25.48 8.90
CA SER A 288 -9.47 -25.73 9.73
C SER A 288 -9.60 -27.18 10.20
N THR A 289 -8.66 -28.03 9.80
CA THR A 289 -8.48 -29.35 10.42
C THR A 289 -8.60 -29.19 11.94
N PRO A 290 -9.32 -30.07 12.65
CA PRO A 290 -9.38 -29.99 14.11
C PRO A 290 -7.94 -30.07 14.64
N LEU A 291 -7.58 -29.17 15.56
CA LEU A 291 -6.42 -29.45 16.41
C LEU A 291 -6.77 -30.71 17.20
N GLU A 292 -5.96 -31.75 17.04
CA GLU A 292 -6.01 -32.99 17.82
C GLU A 292 -5.94 -32.72 19.33
#